data_AF-A0A358GKP9-F1
#
_entry.id   AF-A0A358GKP9-F1
#
_cell.length_a   1.000
_cell.length_b   1.000
_cell.length_c   1.000
_cell.angle_alpha   90.00
_cell.angle_beta   90.00
_cell.angle_gamma   90.00
#
_symmetry.space_group_name_H-M   'P 1'
#
loop_
_entity.id
_entity.type
_entity.pdbx_description
1 polymer ?
#
loop_
_entity_poly.entity_id
_entity_poly.type
_entity_poly.pdbx_seq_one_letter_code
_entity_poly.pdbx_strand_id
1 'polypeptide(L)'
;MSEITQKKTDHIGYEQLRLYWPYRAQWLEGVQITRQVNEHAKLYVSGILPEEDGPEILQVQADGESIVLRQVDETGRSVRRLFHGVMTSLTVQLSGGIYRFELEALSNSYQMDIRIQERAFQNRGWSFKELIQFIMNSYRYSDVMDQVTGNTLLSGLVLQYKETDWMFLRRLASRFGTVLVPEITAASPKLFIGLPAGKMWKWPENQPYQVRKELGGIDWRGSGTEDRYIIQGPKGTQGVLQYTMESADTYALGDKVELPDGTELTVVYANSRLESGLLMTIYRMVPEDHIRVPRCDLSDLIGLSLYGEVVRVIHDHVQIKLPMDEGPMAQGAASPYPVTPAYAAEGHSGLYMMPEIGDHVELYFPSSLESGAYIRHSISEGKRSANEGTDHKVWGHPAGSSIGMSPEEVTLQAGSGITITLNEQGVLLDSPGHLSIQGSNILLAAGKIEATAPEAIWLLGGGGSFILDGEANLRAGLLQQEGSNKAPVHVADLPPEPEPPLMPIEEYEAAQAAAAEAAALTQASTTNPKDGSLVGAALAITAMIPIMGALGGIAAQTAVGAGIAAVATGLIASVPKIGSFKPSGLNLLERLMNGFAEMQQQENEAKWAMLGKMLTAAKELTTATSPLDL
;
A
#
# COMPACT_ATOMS: atom_id res chain seq x y z
N MET A 1 -6.97 69.59 45.67
CA MET A 1 -7.68 68.31 45.88
C MET A 1 -7.93 67.71 44.51
N SER A 2 -6.96 66.94 44.01
CA SER A 2 -7.10 66.12 42.81
C SER A 2 -7.20 64.68 43.29
N GLU A 3 -8.38 64.09 43.11
CA GLU A 3 -8.69 62.72 43.48
C GLU A 3 -7.64 61.78 42.89
N ILE A 4 -6.85 61.20 43.77
CA ILE A 4 -6.02 60.03 43.47
C ILE A 4 -7.04 58.92 43.22
N THR A 5 -7.34 58.66 41.95
CA THR A 5 -8.06 57.46 41.55
C THR A 5 -7.17 56.28 41.94
N GLN A 6 -7.39 55.73 43.14
CA GLN A 6 -6.75 54.49 43.59
C GLN A 6 -7.07 53.43 42.54
N LYS A 7 -6.04 53.03 41.78
CA LYS A 7 -6.09 51.87 40.91
C LYS A 7 -6.36 50.68 41.84
N LYS A 8 -7.60 50.18 41.86
CA LYS A 8 -8.02 49.05 42.67
C LYS A 8 -7.12 47.87 42.27
N THR A 9 -6.16 47.51 43.12
CA THR A 9 -5.24 46.40 42.89
C THR A 9 -6.05 45.10 42.77
N ASP A 10 -5.89 44.36 41.66
CA ASP A 10 -6.62 43.12 41.34
C ASP A 10 -6.09 41.90 42.14
N HIS A 11 -5.56 42.15 43.33
CA HIS A 11 -4.97 41.13 44.19
C HIS A 11 -6.08 40.29 44.81
N ILE A 12 -5.89 38.96 44.78
CA ILE A 12 -6.84 38.02 45.34
C ILE A 12 -6.42 37.68 46.77
N GLY A 13 -7.20 38.13 47.75
CA GLY A 13 -6.99 37.79 49.16
C GLY A 13 -7.67 36.48 49.55
N TYR A 14 -7.21 35.89 50.65
CA TYR A 14 -7.78 34.68 51.25
C TYR A 14 -9.31 34.74 51.40
N GLU A 15 -9.81 35.85 51.95
CA GLU A 15 -11.24 36.10 52.18
C GLU A 15 -12.09 36.04 50.91
N GLN A 16 -11.46 36.25 49.74
CA GLN A 16 -12.13 36.24 48.44
C GLN A 16 -12.13 34.86 47.77
N LEU A 17 -11.43 33.86 48.33
CA LEU A 17 -11.38 32.53 47.74
C LEU A 17 -12.53 31.67 48.26
N ARG A 18 -13.29 31.05 47.34
CA ARG A 18 -14.34 30.09 47.68
C ARG A 18 -14.21 28.84 46.83
N LEU A 19 -14.11 27.70 47.50
CA LEU A 19 -14.17 26.38 46.89
C LEU A 19 -15.62 25.93 46.81
N TYR A 20 -16.07 25.60 45.60
CA TYR A 20 -17.36 24.97 45.34
C TYR A 20 -17.10 23.52 44.97
N TRP A 21 -17.59 22.65 45.85
CA TRP A 21 -17.55 21.19 45.78
C TRP A 21 -18.71 20.67 46.65
N PRO A 22 -18.98 19.35 46.70
CA PRO A 22 -20.17 18.81 47.37
C PRO A 22 -20.24 19.10 48.87
N TYR A 23 -19.10 19.38 49.51
CA TYR A 23 -18.97 19.56 50.95
C TYR A 23 -18.79 21.03 51.34
N ARG A 24 -19.02 21.34 52.61
CA ARG A 24 -18.67 22.66 53.14
C ARG A 24 -17.25 22.61 53.69
N ALA A 25 -16.36 23.43 53.14
CA ALA A 25 -15.08 23.69 53.78
C ALA A 25 -15.29 24.79 54.84
N GLN A 26 -14.86 24.56 56.08
CA GLN A 26 -14.96 25.55 57.15
C GLN A 26 -13.97 26.71 56.92
N TRP A 27 -12.75 26.38 56.53
CA TRP A 27 -11.75 27.32 56.01
C TRP A 27 -10.73 26.59 55.13
N LEU A 28 -10.07 27.33 54.24
CA LEU A 28 -9.00 26.80 53.40
C LEU A 28 -7.65 27.07 54.07
N GLU A 29 -6.78 26.07 54.14
CA GLU A 29 -5.42 26.21 54.69
C GLU A 29 -4.40 26.42 53.57
N GLY A 30 -4.59 25.75 52.43
CA GLY A 30 -3.70 25.83 51.27
C GLY A 30 -4.48 25.86 49.97
N VAL A 31 -4.05 26.70 49.04
CA VAL A 31 -4.55 26.72 47.66
C VAL A 31 -3.36 26.85 46.74
N GLN A 32 -3.24 25.93 45.79
CA GLN A 32 -2.23 25.97 44.74
C GLN A 32 -2.86 25.69 43.38
N ILE A 33 -2.60 26.54 42.39
CA ILE A 33 -3.02 26.35 40.99
C ILE A 33 -1.77 26.31 40.12
N THR A 34 -1.52 25.17 39.47
CA THR A 34 -0.39 24.99 38.55
C THR A 34 -0.89 24.96 37.12
N ARG A 35 -0.34 25.85 36.28
CA ARG A 35 -0.71 26.03 34.87
C ARG A 35 0.55 26.00 34.04
N GLN A 36 0.59 25.17 33.02
CA GLN A 36 1.74 25.02 32.13
C GLN A 36 1.25 24.65 30.74
N VAL A 37 1.87 25.21 29.71
CA VAL A 37 1.61 24.78 28.33
C VAL A 37 1.96 23.29 28.16
N ASN A 38 1.25 22.56 27.30
CA ASN A 38 1.37 21.12 27.06
C ASN A 38 1.00 20.20 28.23
N GLU A 39 0.49 20.76 29.33
CA GLU A 39 0.05 20.03 30.53
C GLU A 39 -1.40 20.39 30.90
N HIS A 40 -2.06 19.51 31.64
CA HIS A 40 -3.33 19.85 32.28
C HIS A 40 -3.09 20.80 33.44
N ALA A 41 -4.01 21.75 33.66
CA ALA A 41 -3.94 22.59 34.85
C ALA A 41 -4.33 21.78 36.08
N LYS A 42 -3.58 21.95 37.17
CA LYS A 42 -3.76 21.23 38.43
C LYS A 42 -4.18 22.20 39.52
N LEU A 43 -5.19 21.82 40.28
CA LEU A 43 -5.60 22.50 41.51
C LEU A 43 -5.29 21.58 42.68
N TYR A 44 -4.61 22.12 43.68
CA TYR A 44 -4.47 21.52 44.99
C TYR A 44 -5.14 22.45 46.01
N VAL A 45 -6.00 21.90 46.86
CA VAL A 45 -6.62 22.63 47.97
C VAL A 45 -6.57 21.78 49.22
N SER A 46 -6.19 22.39 50.34
CA SER A 46 -6.30 21.79 51.65
C SER A 46 -7.08 22.69 52.60
N GLY A 47 -7.70 22.09 53.61
CA GLY A 47 -8.49 22.83 54.58
C GLY A 47 -9.12 21.95 55.63
N ILE A 48 -10.01 22.55 56.43
CA ILE A 48 -10.70 21.88 57.53
C ILE A 48 -12.18 21.71 57.19
N LEU A 49 -12.70 20.52 57.48
CA LEU A 49 -14.10 20.16 57.35
C LEU A 49 -14.82 20.32 58.71
N PRO A 50 -16.12 20.67 58.70
CA PRO A 50 -16.97 20.50 59.86
C PRO A 50 -16.97 19.05 60.37
N GLU A 51 -17.00 18.87 61.69
CA GLU A 51 -17.01 17.53 62.32
C GLU A 51 -18.20 16.68 61.87
N GLU A 52 -19.33 17.33 61.55
CA GLU A 52 -20.57 16.73 61.07
C GLU A 52 -20.41 16.06 59.68
N ASP A 53 -19.56 16.63 58.81
CA ASP A 53 -19.38 16.19 57.42
C ASP A 53 -18.28 15.11 57.27
N GLY A 54 -17.47 14.90 58.32
CA GLY A 54 -16.27 14.06 58.30
C GLY A 54 -16.50 12.57 57.98
N PRO A 55 -17.53 11.89 58.54
CA PRO A 55 -17.80 10.48 58.23
C PRO A 55 -18.41 10.23 56.85
N GLU A 56 -19.20 11.19 56.32
CA GLU A 56 -19.90 11.04 55.04
C GLU A 56 -18.99 11.27 53.83
N ILE A 57 -17.90 12.03 53.99
CA ILE A 57 -16.96 12.33 52.90
C ILE A 57 -16.20 11.09 52.37
N LEU A 58 -16.10 10.03 53.18
CA LEU A 58 -15.45 8.77 52.77
C LEU A 58 -16.37 7.89 51.90
N GLN A 59 -17.66 8.19 51.81
CA GLN A 59 -18.61 7.47 50.94
C GLN A 59 -18.75 8.08 49.55
N VAL A 60 -17.91 9.08 49.22
CA VAL A 60 -17.98 9.80 47.95
C VAL A 60 -17.68 8.88 46.77
N GLN A 61 -18.67 8.72 45.89
CA GLN A 61 -18.41 8.36 44.50
C GLN A 61 -17.99 9.64 43.77
N ALA A 62 -16.68 9.86 43.68
CA ALA A 62 -16.07 11.06 43.09
C ALA A 62 -16.31 11.24 41.59
N ASP A 63 -17.12 10.37 40.96
CA ASP A 63 -17.18 10.25 39.52
C ASP A 63 -18.09 11.34 38.93
N GLY A 64 -17.47 12.37 38.35
CA GLY A 64 -18.14 13.39 37.55
C GLY A 64 -18.51 14.70 38.27
N GLU A 65 -18.18 14.88 39.54
CA GLU A 65 -18.48 16.13 40.26
C GLU A 65 -17.46 17.23 39.96
N SER A 66 -17.98 18.44 39.70
CA SER A 66 -17.16 19.59 39.30
C SER A 66 -16.54 20.28 40.52
N ILE A 67 -15.22 20.43 40.49
CA ILE A 67 -14.47 21.25 41.44
C ILE A 67 -14.27 22.63 40.85
N VAL A 68 -14.75 23.65 41.56
CA VAL A 68 -14.69 25.04 41.08
C VAL A 68 -14.12 25.96 42.14
N LEU A 69 -13.01 26.62 41.82
CA LEU A 69 -12.46 27.69 42.64
C LEU A 69 -12.86 29.04 42.05
N ARG A 70 -13.43 29.92 42.88
CA ARG A 70 -13.87 31.27 42.48
C ARG A 70 -13.28 32.35 43.37
N GLN A 71 -13.10 33.52 42.77
CA GLN A 71 -12.96 34.77 43.48
C GLN A 71 -14.35 35.35 43.74
N VAL A 72 -14.62 35.76 44.97
CA VAL A 72 -15.83 36.47 45.39
C VAL A 72 -15.51 37.90 45.83
N ASP A 73 -16.48 38.80 45.69
CA ASP A 73 -16.38 40.16 46.21
C ASP A 73 -16.70 40.22 47.72
N GLU A 74 -16.63 41.42 48.29
CA GLU A 74 -16.93 41.68 49.71
C GLU A 74 -18.38 41.29 50.09
N THR A 75 -19.29 41.19 49.12
CA THR A 75 -20.69 40.79 49.33
C THR A 75 -20.89 39.27 49.13
N GLY A 76 -19.83 38.52 48.87
CA GLY A 76 -19.86 37.09 48.60
C GLY A 76 -20.34 36.73 47.19
N ARG A 77 -20.49 37.70 46.27
CA ARG A 77 -20.88 37.44 44.89
C ARG A 77 -19.66 37.01 44.07
N SER A 78 -19.87 36.02 43.20
CA SER A 78 -18.84 35.49 42.30
C SER A 78 -18.36 36.58 41.33
N VAL A 79 -17.08 36.95 41.40
CA VAL A 79 -16.41 37.91 40.50
C VAL A 79 -15.93 37.20 39.25
N ARG A 80 -15.06 36.20 39.44
CA ARG A 80 -14.50 35.38 38.36
C ARG A 80 -14.20 33.97 38.83
N ARG A 81 -14.11 33.06 37.88
CA ARG A 81 -13.66 31.69 38.12
C ARG A 81 -12.16 31.61 37.94
N LEU A 82 -11.48 30.93 38.85
CA LEU A 82 -10.02 30.74 38.81
C LEU A 82 -9.65 29.34 38.32
N PHE A 83 -10.52 28.36 38.60
CA PHE A 83 -10.34 26.98 38.15
C PHE A 83 -11.70 26.29 38.01
N HIS A 84 -11.81 25.40 37.02
CA HIS A 84 -12.88 24.43 36.88
C HIS A 84 -12.32 23.11 36.40
N GLY A 85 -12.62 22.04 37.13
CA GLY A 85 -12.08 20.74 36.81
C GLY A 85 -12.83 19.60 37.48
N VAL A 86 -12.21 18.43 37.43
CA VAL A 86 -12.70 17.19 38.00
C VAL A 86 -11.74 16.75 39.10
N MET A 87 -12.30 16.25 40.20
CA MET A 87 -11.52 15.72 41.32
C MET A 87 -10.78 14.46 40.89
N THR A 88 -9.48 14.38 41.17
CA THR A 88 -8.63 13.21 40.88
C THR A 88 -8.16 12.50 42.13
N SER A 89 -8.03 13.22 43.25
CA SER A 89 -7.65 12.66 44.54
C SER A 89 -8.31 13.44 45.67
N LEU A 90 -8.73 12.71 46.71
CA LEU A 90 -9.21 13.28 47.96
C LEU A 90 -8.63 12.46 49.10
N THR A 91 -7.87 13.11 49.97
CA THR A 91 -7.34 12.52 51.19
C THR A 91 -7.95 13.23 52.38
N VAL A 92 -8.46 12.48 53.35
CA VAL A 92 -9.01 13.02 54.59
C VAL A 92 -8.29 12.42 55.79
N GLN A 93 -7.78 13.28 56.65
CA GLN A 93 -7.05 12.91 57.86
C GLN A 93 -7.80 13.42 59.08
N LEU A 94 -8.07 12.51 60.03
CA LEU A 94 -8.62 12.85 61.33
C LEU A 94 -7.50 12.87 62.37
N SER A 95 -7.21 14.04 62.92
CA SER A 95 -6.22 14.18 63.99
C SER A 95 -6.76 15.09 65.09
N GLY A 96 -6.85 14.59 66.32
CA GLY A 96 -7.29 15.38 67.48
C GLY A 96 -8.74 15.89 67.39
N GLY A 97 -9.63 15.18 66.68
CA GLY A 97 -11.03 15.59 66.48
C GLY A 97 -11.25 16.56 65.31
N ILE A 98 -10.19 16.95 64.59
CA ILE A 98 -10.27 17.83 63.43
C ILE A 98 -10.10 17.01 62.16
N TYR A 99 -11.05 17.15 61.23
CA TYR A 99 -10.98 16.57 59.89
C TYR A 99 -10.28 17.55 58.95
N ARG A 100 -9.09 17.18 58.46
CA ARG A 100 -8.35 17.91 57.43
C ARG A 100 -8.49 17.19 56.10
N PHE A 101 -8.75 17.93 55.03
CA PHE A 101 -8.80 17.39 53.67
C PHE A 101 -7.66 17.94 52.82
N GLU A 102 -7.23 17.12 51.86
CA GLU A 102 -6.35 17.47 50.74
C GLU A 102 -7.03 16.99 49.46
N LEU A 103 -7.27 17.94 48.56
CA LEU A 103 -8.01 17.76 47.32
C LEU A 103 -7.08 18.06 46.14
N GLU A 104 -6.98 17.13 45.20
CA GLU A 104 -6.40 17.38 43.89
C GLU A 104 -7.47 17.31 42.81
N ALA A 105 -7.40 18.25 41.88
CA ALA A 105 -8.27 18.28 40.71
C ALA A 105 -7.49 18.67 39.46
N LEU A 106 -7.91 18.12 38.32
CA LEU A 106 -7.38 18.47 36.99
C LEU A 106 -8.42 19.23 36.18
N SER A 107 -7.96 20.16 35.34
CA SER A 107 -8.85 20.88 34.41
C SER A 107 -9.63 19.93 33.51
N ASN A 108 -10.75 20.38 32.97
CA ASN A 108 -11.61 19.54 32.14
C ASN A 108 -10.92 18.93 30.90
N SER A 109 -9.78 19.47 30.46
CA SER A 109 -8.90 18.83 29.47
C SER A 109 -8.50 17.39 29.83
N TYR A 110 -8.47 17.03 31.13
CA TYR A 110 -8.17 15.68 31.59
C TYR A 110 -9.17 14.63 31.08
N GLN A 111 -10.41 15.02 30.77
CA GLN A 111 -11.38 14.11 30.15
C GLN A 111 -10.87 13.50 28.83
N MET A 112 -9.93 14.19 28.18
CA MET A 112 -9.30 13.77 26.93
C MET A 112 -8.09 12.86 27.13
N ASP A 113 -7.67 12.65 28.37
CA ASP A 113 -6.51 11.84 28.76
C ASP A 113 -6.87 10.58 29.56
N ILE A 114 -8.15 10.17 29.50
CA ILE A 114 -8.68 9.00 30.23
C ILE A 114 -8.64 7.72 29.39
N ARG A 115 -9.00 7.81 28.10
CA ARG A 115 -9.17 6.64 27.22
C ARG A 115 -8.14 6.62 26.12
N ILE A 116 -7.46 5.48 26.00
CA ILE A 116 -6.60 5.17 24.85
C ILE A 116 -7.48 4.93 23.62
N GLN A 117 -7.07 5.47 22.49
CA GLN A 117 -7.77 5.39 21.21
C GLN A 117 -6.86 4.84 20.11
N GLU A 118 -7.49 4.22 19.11
CA GLU A 118 -6.84 3.79 17.87
C GLU A 118 -7.71 4.25 16.69
N ARG A 119 -7.23 5.21 15.90
CA ARG A 119 -7.95 5.82 14.78
C ARG A 119 -7.01 6.13 13.62
N ALA A 120 -7.44 5.85 12.40
CA ALA A 120 -6.73 6.18 11.18
C ALA A 120 -7.49 7.24 10.38
N PHE A 121 -6.84 8.37 10.13
CA PHE A 121 -7.37 9.45 9.30
C PHE A 121 -6.69 9.40 7.94
N GLN A 122 -7.32 8.73 6.97
CA GLN A 122 -6.76 8.50 5.64
C GLN A 122 -7.18 9.53 4.58
N ASN A 123 -8.20 10.34 4.85
CA ASN A 123 -8.74 11.29 3.88
C ASN A 123 -7.75 12.45 3.65
N ARG A 124 -7.05 12.42 2.51
CA ARG A 124 -6.05 13.45 2.16
C ARG A 124 -6.64 14.84 1.93
N GLY A 125 -7.94 14.92 1.67
CA GLY A 125 -8.67 16.17 1.48
C GLY A 125 -9.09 16.85 2.78
N TRP A 126 -8.93 16.18 3.93
CA TRP A 126 -9.17 16.80 5.24
C TRP A 126 -8.04 17.74 5.64
N SER A 127 -8.41 18.77 6.38
CA SER A 127 -7.49 19.65 7.09
C SER A 127 -7.23 19.17 8.51
N PHE A 128 -6.10 19.60 9.09
CA PHE A 128 -5.83 19.39 10.52
C PHE A 128 -6.90 20.02 11.40
N LYS A 129 -7.46 21.17 11.01
CA LYS A 129 -8.58 21.80 11.71
C LYS A 129 -9.82 20.90 11.75
N GLU A 130 -10.21 20.29 10.63
CA GLU A 130 -11.36 19.37 10.59
C GLU A 130 -11.11 18.11 11.44
N LEU A 131 -9.88 17.57 11.40
CA LEU A 131 -9.48 16.45 12.24
C LEU A 131 -9.58 16.81 13.73
N ILE A 132 -9.04 17.96 14.14
CA ILE A 132 -9.08 18.41 15.53
C ILE A 132 -10.54 18.62 15.97
N GLN A 133 -11.36 19.26 15.13
CA GLN A 133 -12.79 19.42 15.41
C GLN A 133 -13.51 18.07 15.55
N PHE A 134 -13.18 17.07 14.71
CA PHE A 134 -13.73 15.73 14.81
C PHE A 134 -13.45 15.10 16.19
N ILE A 135 -12.22 15.22 16.69
CA ILE A 135 -11.87 14.75 18.05
C ILE A 135 -12.68 15.51 19.10
N MET A 136 -12.71 16.85 19.01
CA MET A 136 -13.40 17.70 19.99
C MET A 136 -14.89 17.41 20.08
N ASN A 137 -15.56 17.09 18.97
CA ASN A 137 -17.00 16.81 18.92
C ASN A 137 -17.43 15.60 19.79
N SER A 138 -16.48 14.74 20.19
CA SER A 138 -16.76 13.63 21.12
C SER A 138 -16.99 14.10 22.56
N TYR A 139 -16.69 15.37 22.86
CA TYR A 139 -16.78 15.95 24.20
C TYR A 139 -17.89 17.02 24.27
N ARG A 140 -18.76 16.92 25.26
CA ARG A 140 -19.92 17.83 25.39
C ARG A 140 -19.49 19.26 25.70
N TYR A 141 -20.02 20.22 24.94
CA TYR A 141 -19.70 21.66 25.06
C TYR A 141 -18.21 21.99 24.91
N SER A 142 -17.44 21.09 24.31
CA SER A 142 -16.04 21.33 24.03
C SER A 142 -15.88 22.42 22.97
N ASP A 143 -14.68 23.00 22.93
CA ASP A 143 -14.36 24.02 21.95
C ASP A 143 -12.86 24.09 21.75
N VAL A 144 -12.42 24.49 20.56
CA VAL A 144 -11.00 24.61 20.23
C VAL A 144 -10.76 25.86 19.42
N MET A 145 -9.80 26.65 19.87
CA MET A 145 -9.29 27.79 19.12
C MET A 145 -7.97 27.38 18.47
N ASP A 146 -8.01 27.15 17.16
CA ASP A 146 -6.82 26.88 16.37
C ASP A 146 -6.25 28.18 15.78
N GLN A 147 -5.06 28.54 16.23
CA GLN A 147 -4.34 29.73 15.75
C GLN A 147 -3.23 29.42 14.75
N VAL A 148 -2.93 28.14 14.53
CA VAL A 148 -1.67 27.72 13.88
C VAL A 148 -1.90 26.82 12.68
N THR A 149 -2.77 25.81 12.76
CA THR A 149 -2.84 24.78 11.70
C THR A 149 -3.49 25.30 10.42
N GLY A 150 -4.37 26.29 10.55
CA GLY A 150 -5.03 26.94 9.41
C GLY A 150 -5.84 25.94 8.58
N ASN A 151 -5.68 25.99 7.27
CA ASN A 151 -6.30 25.04 6.33
C ASN A 151 -5.28 24.02 5.80
N THR A 152 -4.23 23.72 6.58
CA THR A 152 -3.22 22.75 6.18
C THR A 152 -3.87 21.38 6.03
N LEU A 153 -3.73 20.77 4.85
CA LEU A 153 -4.27 19.44 4.56
C LEU A 153 -3.43 18.36 5.25
N LEU A 154 -4.06 17.24 5.60
CA LEU A 154 -3.36 16.09 6.18
C LEU A 154 -2.31 15.53 5.21
N SER A 155 -2.56 15.61 3.91
CA SER A 155 -1.68 15.17 2.79
C SER A 155 -1.31 13.67 2.76
N GLY A 156 -1.61 12.92 3.81
CA GLY A 156 -1.40 11.48 3.94
C GLY A 156 -2.08 10.94 5.19
N LEU A 157 -1.72 9.71 5.58
CA LEU A 157 -2.23 9.07 6.79
C LEU A 157 -1.80 9.85 8.04
N VAL A 158 -2.77 10.14 8.92
CA VAL A 158 -2.51 10.53 10.30
C VAL A 158 -3.09 9.45 11.20
N LEU A 159 -2.22 8.79 11.97
CA LEU A 159 -2.60 7.68 12.84
C LEU A 159 -2.57 8.13 14.30
N GLN A 160 -3.65 7.93 15.02
CA GLN A 160 -3.69 7.91 16.49
C GLN A 160 -3.61 6.45 16.90
N TYR A 161 -2.50 6.00 17.51
CA TYR A 161 -2.31 4.60 17.85
C TYR A 161 -1.80 4.47 19.28
N LYS A 162 -2.60 3.83 20.15
CA LYS A 162 -2.33 3.69 21.58
C LYS A 162 -2.06 5.01 22.30
N GLU A 163 -2.70 6.08 21.83
CA GLU A 163 -2.63 7.42 22.41
C GLU A 163 -4.00 7.83 22.94
N THR A 164 -4.03 8.63 24.00
CA THR A 164 -5.24 9.37 24.38
C THR A 164 -5.48 10.53 23.40
N ASP A 165 -6.68 11.12 23.45
CA ASP A 165 -7.00 12.30 22.61
C ASP A 165 -6.12 13.50 22.99
N TRP A 166 -5.77 13.65 24.27
CA TRP A 166 -4.82 14.66 24.74
C TRP A 166 -3.41 14.45 24.19
N MET A 167 -2.87 13.22 24.31
CA MET A 167 -1.55 12.87 23.78
C MET A 167 -1.48 13.11 22.28
N PHE A 168 -2.53 12.70 21.57
CA PHE A 168 -2.63 12.87 20.12
C PHE A 168 -2.67 14.34 19.71
N LEU A 169 -3.53 15.16 20.32
CA LEU A 169 -3.60 16.60 20.02
C LEU A 169 -2.29 17.32 20.34
N ARG A 170 -1.61 16.96 21.44
CA ARG A 170 -0.29 17.50 21.78
C ARG A 170 0.76 17.11 20.74
N ARG A 171 0.74 15.86 20.27
CA ARG A 171 1.61 15.40 19.17
C ARG A 171 1.32 16.15 17.87
N LEU A 172 0.05 16.39 17.54
CA LEU A 172 -0.33 17.18 16.38
C LEU A 172 0.17 18.63 16.48
N ALA A 173 0.02 19.29 17.63
CA ALA A 173 0.54 20.64 17.86
C ALA A 173 2.07 20.71 17.63
N SER A 174 2.81 19.68 18.08
CA SER A 174 4.26 19.59 17.88
C SER A 174 4.69 19.53 16.40
N ARG A 175 3.84 19.02 15.50
CA ARG A 175 4.13 19.02 14.03
C ARG A 175 4.23 20.44 13.47
N PHE A 176 3.55 21.39 14.07
CA PHE A 176 3.59 22.81 13.73
C PHE A 176 4.58 23.59 14.60
N GLY A 177 5.36 22.90 15.43
CA GLY A 177 6.32 23.53 16.33
C GLY A 177 5.67 24.30 17.48
N THR A 178 4.39 24.04 17.77
CA THR A 178 3.59 24.83 18.72
C THR A 178 3.12 24.01 19.92
N VAL A 179 2.45 24.68 20.86
CA VAL A 179 1.98 24.13 22.13
C VAL A 179 0.47 23.88 22.14
N LEU A 180 0.01 23.09 23.09
CA LEU A 180 -1.39 22.89 23.44
C LEU A 180 -1.66 23.57 24.79
N VAL A 181 -2.69 24.41 24.88
CA VAL A 181 -3.02 25.15 26.12
C VAL A 181 -4.47 24.91 26.53
N PRO A 182 -4.76 24.39 27.74
CA PRO A 182 -6.13 24.23 28.20
C PRO A 182 -6.70 25.53 28.77
N GLU A 183 -7.98 25.80 28.50
CA GLU A 183 -8.76 26.85 29.16
C GLU A 183 -9.27 26.35 30.52
N ILE A 184 -8.64 26.83 31.58
CA ILE A 184 -8.81 26.31 32.95
C ILE A 184 -10.12 26.72 33.62
N THR A 185 -10.77 27.78 33.12
CA THR A 185 -11.99 28.33 33.73
C THR A 185 -13.25 27.78 33.07
N ALA A 186 -13.15 27.09 31.94
CA ALA A 186 -14.29 26.51 31.26
C ALA A 186 -14.87 25.29 31.99
N ALA A 187 -16.20 25.16 31.97
CA ALA A 187 -16.90 24.02 32.55
C ALA A 187 -16.85 22.74 31.68
N SER A 188 -16.14 22.80 30.56
CA SER A 188 -15.99 21.74 29.57
C SER A 188 -14.58 21.78 28.98
N PRO A 189 -14.11 20.72 28.29
CA PRO A 189 -12.79 20.70 27.67
C PRO A 189 -12.71 21.78 26.58
N LYS A 190 -11.94 22.85 26.85
CA LYS A 190 -11.67 23.91 25.90
C LYS A 190 -10.17 24.11 25.76
N LEU A 191 -9.69 24.24 24.53
CA LEU A 191 -8.26 24.20 24.21
C LEU A 191 -7.87 25.29 23.22
N PHE A 192 -6.60 25.67 23.27
CA PHE A 192 -5.93 26.44 22.24
C PHE A 192 -4.86 25.57 21.60
N ILE A 193 -4.83 25.53 20.26
CA ILE A 193 -3.71 25.02 19.49
C ILE A 193 -2.85 26.23 19.14
N GLY A 194 -1.67 26.29 19.75
CA GLY A 194 -0.87 27.49 19.87
C GLY A 194 -1.15 28.29 21.13
N LEU A 195 -0.37 29.34 21.33
CA LEU A 195 -0.54 30.25 22.45
C LEU A 195 -1.83 31.06 22.25
N PRO A 196 -2.67 31.25 23.27
CA PRO A 196 -3.82 32.13 23.16
C PRO A 196 -3.39 33.59 22.93
N ALA A 197 -4.25 34.39 22.31
CA ALA A 197 -4.01 35.83 22.16
C ALA A 197 -4.13 36.51 23.53
N GLY A 198 -2.99 36.67 24.21
CA GLY A 198 -2.92 37.25 25.55
C GLY A 198 -2.93 38.77 25.58
N LYS A 199 -2.97 39.32 26.80
CA LYS A 199 -2.86 40.76 27.07
C LYS A 199 -1.40 41.18 27.16
N MET A 200 -1.14 42.45 26.87
CA MET A 200 0.15 43.08 27.16
C MET A 200 0.15 43.69 28.57
N TRP A 201 1.15 43.34 29.35
CA TRP A 201 1.42 43.84 30.70
C TRP A 201 2.79 44.52 30.76
N LYS A 202 2.99 45.38 31.76
CA LYS A 202 4.28 46.01 32.03
C LYS A 202 4.80 45.55 33.39
N TRP A 203 6.02 45.05 33.41
CA TRP A 203 6.69 44.69 34.65
C TRP A 203 7.15 45.95 35.40
N PRO A 204 6.87 46.09 36.71
CA PRO A 204 7.28 47.27 37.48
C PRO A 204 8.82 47.40 37.56
N GLU A 205 9.33 48.63 37.43
CA GLU A 205 10.78 48.92 37.49
C GLU A 205 11.45 48.45 38.80
N ASN A 206 10.69 48.46 39.90
CA ASN A 206 11.20 48.16 41.24
C ASN A 206 11.03 46.68 41.65
N GLN A 207 10.48 45.82 40.79
CA GLN A 207 10.27 44.40 41.12
C GLN A 207 11.40 43.53 40.58
N PRO A 208 12.01 42.67 41.43
CA PRO A 208 13.08 41.78 40.99
C PRO A 208 12.53 40.67 40.09
N TYR A 209 13.39 40.18 39.20
CA TYR A 209 13.17 38.96 38.43
C TYR A 209 14.47 38.17 38.34
N GLN A 210 14.36 36.86 38.16
CA GLN A 210 15.51 35.98 38.00
C GLN A 210 15.63 35.56 36.54
N VAL A 211 16.85 35.55 36.00
CA VAL A 211 17.12 35.07 34.64
C VAL A 211 18.00 33.84 34.71
N ARG A 212 17.55 32.77 34.08
CA ARG A 212 18.30 31.52 33.93
C ARG A 212 18.58 31.30 32.44
N LYS A 213 19.84 31.04 32.11
CA LYS A 213 20.25 30.62 30.76
C LYS A 213 20.60 29.14 30.79
N GLU A 214 19.82 28.32 30.10
CA GLU A 214 20.10 26.89 29.96
C GLU A 214 20.97 26.65 28.72
N LEU A 215 22.20 26.21 28.97
CA LEU A 215 23.27 26.01 27.98
C LEU A 215 23.48 24.50 27.75
N GLY A 216 22.54 23.81 27.10
CA GLY A 216 22.69 22.37 26.82
C GLY A 216 21.47 21.76 26.15
N GLY A 217 21.70 20.92 25.15
CA GLY A 217 20.67 20.20 24.41
C GLY A 217 19.90 19.26 25.36
N ILE A 218 18.58 19.44 25.37
CA ILE A 218 17.65 18.69 26.20
C ILE A 218 17.75 17.19 25.83
N ASP A 219 18.02 16.33 26.82
CA ASP A 219 17.90 14.88 26.66
C ASP A 219 16.41 14.51 26.56
N TRP A 220 15.98 14.25 25.33
CA TRP A 220 14.58 13.96 24.98
C TRP A 220 14.10 12.57 25.46
N ARG A 221 14.98 11.69 25.97
CA ARG A 221 14.65 10.29 26.34
C ARG A 221 14.70 9.97 27.84
N GLY A 222 15.01 10.93 28.71
CA GLY A 222 15.10 10.71 30.16
C GLY A 222 13.74 10.66 30.88
N SER A 223 13.65 9.99 32.03
CA SER A 223 12.42 9.79 32.83
C SER A 223 12.19 10.82 33.96
N GLY A 224 13.00 11.87 34.07
CA GLY A 224 12.88 12.87 35.16
C GLY A 224 12.05 14.14 34.86
N THR A 225 10.83 14.20 35.40
CA THR A 225 10.03 15.36 35.85
C THR A 225 10.24 16.80 35.29
N GLU A 226 9.12 17.32 34.76
CA GLU A 226 8.55 18.70 34.86
C GLU A 226 8.87 19.79 33.82
N ASP A 227 10.03 19.82 33.14
CA ASP A 227 10.40 21.01 32.32
C ASP A 227 10.64 20.78 30.82
N ARG A 228 10.34 19.59 30.30
CA ARG A 228 10.95 19.13 29.02
C ARG A 228 10.32 19.63 27.72
N TYR A 229 9.21 20.37 27.74
CA TYR A 229 8.34 20.45 26.55
C TYR A 229 8.27 21.79 25.81
N ILE A 230 9.15 22.77 26.07
CA ILE A 230 8.86 24.14 25.62
C ILE A 230 9.91 24.76 24.69
N ILE A 231 11.20 24.37 24.70
CA ILE A 231 12.21 25.38 24.31
C ILE A 231 13.38 24.90 23.44
N GLN A 232 13.50 25.48 22.24
CA GLN A 232 14.75 25.61 21.50
C GLN A 232 14.98 27.09 21.16
N GLY A 233 16.21 27.58 21.38
CA GLY A 233 16.61 28.91 20.92
C GLY A 233 16.69 28.97 19.38
N PRO A 234 16.74 30.18 18.78
CA PRO A 234 16.51 30.41 17.34
C PRO A 234 17.46 29.68 16.37
N LYS A 235 18.54 29.05 16.85
CA LYS A 235 19.54 28.32 16.05
C LYS A 235 20.20 27.14 16.81
N GLY A 236 19.50 26.43 17.69
CA GLY A 236 19.99 25.20 18.35
C GLY A 236 21.28 25.29 19.20
N THR A 237 21.93 26.46 19.27
CA THR A 237 23.32 26.63 19.74
C THR A 237 23.49 27.74 20.79
N GLN A 238 22.48 28.57 21.04
CA GLN A 238 22.61 29.76 21.91
C GLN A 238 22.07 29.60 23.33
N GLY A 239 21.50 28.43 23.67
CA GLY A 239 20.83 28.19 24.94
C GLY A 239 19.49 28.93 25.06
N VAL A 240 18.75 28.62 26.10
CA VAL A 240 17.40 29.13 26.33
C VAL A 240 17.40 30.09 27.51
N LEU A 241 16.85 31.29 27.32
CA LEU A 241 16.62 32.25 28.39
C LEU A 241 15.24 32.04 28.99
N GLN A 242 15.19 31.87 30.31
CA GLN A 242 13.97 31.76 31.09
C GLN A 242 13.98 32.80 32.21
N TYR A 243 12.87 33.49 32.36
CA TYR A 243 12.65 34.53 33.35
C TYR A 243 11.67 34.02 34.40
N THR A 244 12.06 34.06 35.66
CA THR A 244 11.19 33.71 36.79
C THR A 244 10.81 34.98 37.53
N MET A 245 9.52 35.19 37.72
CA MET A 245 8.94 36.40 38.29
C MET A 245 7.88 36.03 39.32
N GLU A 246 7.75 36.82 40.38
CA GLU A 246 6.74 36.60 41.42
C GLU A 246 5.85 37.83 41.54
N SER A 247 4.53 37.65 41.43
CA SER A 247 3.57 38.75 41.54
C SER A 247 2.22 38.29 42.11
N ALA A 248 1.51 39.21 42.77
CA ALA A 248 0.12 39.06 43.17
C ALA A 248 -0.86 39.32 42.00
N ASP A 249 -0.38 39.94 40.92
CA ASP A 249 -1.16 40.11 39.69
C ASP A 249 -1.37 38.77 38.99
N THR A 250 -2.55 38.59 38.38
CA THR A 250 -2.93 37.34 37.71
C THR A 250 -2.73 37.44 36.20
N TYR A 251 -1.65 36.87 35.69
CA TYR A 251 -1.39 36.69 34.27
C TYR A 251 -1.89 35.32 33.79
N ALA A 252 -2.41 35.27 32.57
CA ALA A 252 -2.80 34.04 31.89
C ALA A 252 -1.63 33.45 31.10
N LEU A 253 -1.69 32.15 30.79
CA LEU A 253 -0.76 31.56 29.82
C LEU A 253 -0.98 32.26 28.47
N GLY A 254 0.11 32.61 27.77
CA GLY A 254 0.08 33.38 26.53
C GLY A 254 0.00 34.90 26.71
N ASP A 255 -0.19 35.42 27.93
CA ASP A 255 -0.01 36.86 28.19
C ASP A 255 1.44 37.27 27.95
N LYS A 256 1.61 38.52 27.51
CA LYS A 256 2.91 39.14 27.27
C LYS A 256 3.25 40.15 28.37
N VAL A 257 4.50 40.18 28.78
CA VAL A 257 5.02 41.07 29.83
C VAL A 257 6.26 41.78 29.30
N GLU A 258 6.20 43.10 29.19
CA GLU A 258 7.31 43.98 28.80
C GLU A 258 8.12 44.36 30.04
N LEU A 259 9.41 44.05 30.01
CA LEU A 259 10.40 44.50 30.99
C LEU A 259 10.72 46.00 30.79
N PRO A 260 11.27 46.70 31.80
CA PRO A 260 11.66 48.10 31.69
C PRO A 260 12.66 48.41 30.57
N ASP A 261 13.44 47.43 30.12
CA ASP A 261 14.39 47.55 29.01
C ASP A 261 13.76 47.34 27.62
N GLY A 262 12.44 47.09 27.57
CA GLY A 262 11.67 46.83 26.35
C GLY A 262 11.62 45.36 25.93
N THR A 263 12.21 44.43 26.68
CA THR A 263 12.14 43.00 26.38
C THR A 263 10.72 42.46 26.60
N GLU A 264 10.10 41.91 25.56
CA GLU A 264 8.81 41.23 25.67
C GLU A 264 8.98 39.74 25.99
N LEU A 265 8.29 39.28 27.03
CA LEU A 265 8.30 37.90 27.48
C LEU A 265 6.87 37.33 27.47
N THR A 266 6.71 36.06 27.16
CA THR A 266 5.42 35.37 27.14
C THR A 266 5.32 34.38 28.29
N VAL A 267 4.18 34.37 28.97
CA VAL A 267 3.90 33.48 30.11
C VAL A 267 3.65 32.05 29.62
N VAL A 268 4.50 31.10 30.01
CA VAL A 268 4.39 29.68 29.65
C VAL A 268 4.11 28.76 30.85
N TYR A 269 4.29 29.28 32.05
CA TYR A 269 4.02 28.59 33.32
C TYR A 269 3.57 29.59 34.38
N ALA A 270 2.64 29.17 35.22
CA ALA A 270 2.20 29.91 36.39
C ALA A 270 1.84 28.95 37.54
N ASN A 271 2.47 29.16 38.70
CA ASN A 271 2.16 28.46 39.94
C ASN A 271 1.66 29.46 40.97
N SER A 272 0.35 29.50 41.17
CA SER A 272 -0.32 30.39 42.12
C SER A 272 -0.45 29.67 43.46
N ARG A 273 -0.02 30.30 44.56
CA ARG A 273 -0.08 29.77 45.92
C ARG A 273 -0.65 30.80 46.87
N LEU A 274 -1.45 30.35 47.82
CA LEU A 274 -1.88 31.19 48.93
C LEU A 274 -0.74 31.36 49.93
N GLU A 275 -0.14 32.55 49.97
CA GLU A 275 0.99 32.89 50.85
C GLU A 275 0.68 34.18 51.61
N SER A 276 0.84 34.16 52.93
CA SER A 276 0.57 35.31 53.81
C SER A 276 -0.81 35.98 53.59
N GLY A 277 -1.83 35.19 53.19
CA GLY A 277 -3.20 35.66 52.97
C GLY A 277 -3.47 36.25 51.58
N LEU A 278 -2.50 36.24 50.67
CA LEU A 278 -2.64 36.67 49.27
C LEU A 278 -2.33 35.51 48.31
N LEU A 279 -2.99 35.47 47.17
CA LEU A 279 -2.65 34.54 46.09
C LEU A 279 -1.44 35.07 45.31
N MET A 280 -0.25 34.63 45.70
CA MET A 280 1.01 34.95 45.02
C MET A 280 1.23 33.98 43.87
N THR A 281 1.80 34.44 42.75
CA THR A 281 2.06 33.57 41.61
C THR A 281 3.51 33.69 41.16
N ILE A 282 4.16 32.53 41.06
CA ILE A 282 5.46 32.38 40.40
C ILE A 282 5.20 32.07 38.92
N TYR A 283 5.68 32.96 38.06
CA TYR A 283 5.61 32.82 36.61
C TYR A 283 6.95 32.38 36.05
N ARG A 284 6.90 31.56 34.99
CA ARG A 284 8.04 31.41 34.08
C ARG A 284 7.65 31.95 32.73
N MET A 285 8.52 32.80 32.21
CA MET A 285 8.32 33.51 30.96
C MET A 285 9.55 33.37 30.07
N VAL A 286 9.31 33.37 28.77
CA VAL A 286 10.35 33.25 27.74
C VAL A 286 10.04 34.18 26.57
N PRO A 287 11.02 34.63 25.79
CA PRO A 287 10.75 35.24 24.49
C PRO A 287 9.86 34.32 23.62
N GLU A 288 8.89 34.89 22.93
CA GLU A 288 7.88 34.10 22.20
C GLU A 288 8.51 33.23 21.09
N ASP A 289 9.54 33.75 20.42
CA ASP A 289 10.29 33.05 19.37
C ASP A 289 11.11 31.86 19.88
N HIS A 290 11.28 31.74 21.21
CA HIS A 290 11.88 30.57 21.85
C HIS A 290 10.85 29.46 22.12
N ILE A 291 9.55 29.74 22.07
CA ILE A 291 8.47 28.77 22.31
C ILE A 291 8.31 27.90 21.06
N ARG A 292 9.20 26.92 20.93
CA ARG A 292 9.21 25.97 19.82
C ARG A 292 9.30 24.55 20.33
N VAL A 293 8.20 23.81 20.18
CA VAL A 293 8.13 22.40 20.55
C VAL A 293 8.77 21.57 19.44
N PRO A 294 9.75 20.69 19.73
CA PRO A 294 10.26 19.78 18.72
C PRO A 294 9.14 18.83 18.29
N ARG A 295 9.18 18.40 17.03
CA ARG A 295 8.23 17.41 16.53
C ARG A 295 8.33 16.15 17.39
N CYS A 296 7.21 15.76 18.00
CA CYS A 296 7.07 14.48 18.69
C CYS A 296 6.60 13.45 17.66
N ASP A 297 7.39 12.40 17.46
CA ASP A 297 6.98 11.27 16.63
C ASP A 297 6.50 10.11 17.51
N LEU A 298 5.61 9.28 16.97
CA LEU A 298 5.08 8.12 17.67
C LEU A 298 6.07 6.96 17.52
N SER A 299 6.91 6.73 18.53
CA SER A 299 7.97 5.70 18.48
C SER A 299 7.39 4.29 18.34
N ASP A 300 6.19 4.06 18.87
CA ASP A 300 5.47 2.78 18.78
C ASP A 300 5.02 2.43 17.35
N LEU A 301 5.15 3.35 16.38
CA LEU A 301 4.97 3.04 14.96
C LEU A 301 6.10 2.17 14.41
N ILE A 302 7.31 2.22 14.98
CA ILE A 302 8.47 1.53 14.41
C ILE A 302 8.23 0.01 14.47
N GLY A 303 8.11 -0.61 13.30
CA GLY A 303 7.83 -2.03 13.18
C GLY A 303 6.36 -2.41 13.32
N LEU A 304 5.45 -1.43 13.41
CA LEU A 304 4.01 -1.69 13.44
C LEU A 304 3.55 -2.25 12.09
N SER A 305 2.66 -3.24 12.15
CA SER A 305 1.93 -3.78 11.00
C SER A 305 0.43 -3.63 11.24
N LEU A 306 -0.24 -2.96 10.31
CA LEU A 306 -1.69 -2.82 10.27
C LEU A 306 -2.24 -3.59 9.07
N TYR A 307 -3.44 -4.14 9.20
CA TYR A 307 -4.05 -4.96 8.16
C TYR A 307 -5.27 -4.25 7.60
N GLY A 308 -5.40 -4.22 6.27
CA GLY A 308 -6.50 -3.56 5.59
C GLY A 308 -6.88 -4.21 4.27
N GLU A 309 -8.06 -3.87 3.78
CA GLU A 309 -8.61 -4.37 2.52
C GLU A 309 -8.29 -3.40 1.38
N VAL A 310 -7.80 -3.90 0.25
CA VAL A 310 -7.49 -3.09 -0.92
C VAL A 310 -8.79 -2.60 -1.56
N VAL A 311 -8.99 -1.29 -1.58
CA VAL A 311 -10.18 -0.65 -2.19
C VAL A 311 -9.89 -0.09 -3.57
N ARG A 312 -8.61 0.15 -3.90
CA ARG A 312 -8.20 0.66 -5.21
C ARG A 312 -6.74 0.35 -5.49
N VAL A 313 -6.44 0.03 -6.74
CA VAL A 313 -5.08 -0.16 -7.26
C VAL A 313 -4.75 1.01 -8.20
N ILE A 314 -3.58 1.64 -8.02
CA ILE A 314 -3.11 2.80 -8.78
C ILE A 314 -1.63 2.58 -9.12
N HIS A 315 -1.32 2.03 -10.30
CA HIS A 315 0.05 1.68 -10.70
C HIS A 315 0.75 0.81 -9.64
N ASP A 316 1.83 1.31 -9.03
CA ASP A 316 2.63 0.68 -7.97
C ASP A 316 2.12 0.98 -6.55
N HIS A 317 0.97 1.64 -6.42
CA HIS A 317 0.34 1.97 -5.15
C HIS A 317 -1.02 1.31 -5.01
N VAL A 318 -1.46 1.13 -3.76
CA VAL A 318 -2.84 0.75 -3.43
C VAL A 318 -3.41 1.69 -2.38
N GLN A 319 -4.73 1.86 -2.42
CA GLN A 319 -5.49 2.45 -1.31
C GLN A 319 -6.14 1.30 -0.55
N ILE A 320 -6.05 1.36 0.78
CA ILE A 320 -6.62 0.34 1.65
C ILE A 320 -7.65 0.94 2.60
N LYS A 321 -8.63 0.14 3.00
CA LYS A 321 -9.54 0.41 4.09
C LYS A 321 -9.01 -0.26 5.35
N LEU A 322 -8.74 0.52 6.38
CA LEU A 322 -8.32 0.03 7.68
C LEU A 322 -9.55 -0.15 8.60
N PRO A 323 -9.56 -1.17 9.48
CA PRO A 323 -10.68 -1.37 10.42
C PRO A 323 -10.97 -0.18 11.33
N MET A 324 -9.93 0.62 11.62
CA MET A 324 -9.97 1.81 12.47
C MET A 324 -10.03 3.12 11.67
N ASP A 325 -10.45 3.08 10.39
CA ASP A 325 -10.68 4.28 9.59
C ASP A 325 -11.79 5.14 10.19
N GLU A 326 -11.50 6.42 10.39
CA GLU A 326 -12.41 7.38 11.01
C GLU A 326 -12.62 8.63 10.14
N GLY A 327 -13.80 9.23 10.31
CA GLY A 327 -14.22 10.43 9.59
C GLY A 327 -14.78 10.17 8.18
N PRO A 328 -15.52 11.15 7.62
CA PRO A 328 -15.99 11.13 6.23
C PRO A 328 -14.90 10.80 5.20
N MET A 329 -15.15 9.78 4.38
CA MET A 329 -14.26 9.34 3.30
C MET A 329 -14.92 9.57 1.93
N ALA A 330 -14.37 10.47 1.13
CA ALA A 330 -14.78 10.61 -0.28
C ALA A 330 -14.12 9.51 -1.13
N GLN A 331 -14.78 9.14 -2.25
CA GLN A 331 -14.26 8.11 -3.14
C GLN A 331 -12.86 8.50 -3.68
N GLY A 332 -11.88 7.61 -3.49
CA GLY A 332 -10.50 7.83 -3.91
C GLY A 332 -9.68 8.82 -3.04
N ALA A 333 -10.25 9.36 -1.96
CA ALA A 333 -9.57 10.31 -1.09
C ALA A 333 -8.58 9.66 -0.10
N ALA A 334 -8.71 8.34 0.11
CA ALA A 334 -7.81 7.55 0.95
C ALA A 334 -6.33 7.72 0.56
N SER A 335 -5.43 7.50 1.50
CA SER A 335 -4.00 7.61 1.26
C SER A 335 -3.51 6.43 0.41
N PRO A 336 -2.75 6.68 -0.67
CA PRO A 336 -2.11 5.62 -1.44
C PRO A 336 -0.81 5.19 -0.76
N TYR A 337 -0.57 3.88 -0.72
CA TYR A 337 0.65 3.29 -0.16
C TYR A 337 1.38 2.52 -1.26
N PRO A 338 2.71 2.68 -1.39
CA PRO A 338 3.48 1.93 -2.36
C PRO A 338 3.48 0.44 -1.98
N VAL A 339 3.46 -0.42 -2.99
CA VAL A 339 3.64 -1.86 -2.83
C VAL A 339 5.09 -2.21 -3.13
N THR A 340 5.75 -2.89 -2.19
CA THR A 340 7.14 -3.30 -2.38
C THR A 340 7.19 -4.57 -3.22
N PRO A 341 7.79 -4.55 -4.43
CA PRO A 341 7.92 -5.75 -5.24
C PRO A 341 8.94 -6.71 -4.62
N ALA A 342 8.72 -8.02 -4.79
CA ALA A 342 9.66 -9.04 -4.31
C ALA A 342 11.00 -9.05 -5.08
N TYR A 343 10.98 -8.53 -6.31
CA TYR A 343 12.17 -8.35 -7.15
C TYR A 343 11.98 -7.15 -8.07
N ALA A 344 13.00 -6.28 -8.14
CA ALA A 344 13.08 -5.19 -9.10
C ALA A 344 14.53 -5.06 -9.57
N ALA A 345 14.73 -4.86 -10.88
CA ALA A 345 16.02 -4.59 -11.49
C ALA A 345 15.98 -3.29 -12.31
N GLU A 346 17.14 -2.65 -12.47
CA GLU A 346 17.26 -1.45 -13.30
C GLU A 346 16.90 -1.78 -14.76
N GLY A 347 16.03 -0.98 -15.39
CA GLY A 347 15.65 -1.13 -16.80
C GLY A 347 14.30 -1.77 -17.09
N HIS A 348 13.30 -1.62 -16.22
CA HIS A 348 11.90 -2.08 -16.39
C HIS A 348 11.66 -3.59 -16.26
N SER A 349 12.57 -4.33 -15.63
CA SER A 349 12.38 -5.73 -15.28
C SER A 349 12.13 -5.90 -13.78
N GLY A 350 11.14 -6.72 -13.41
CA GLY A 350 10.74 -6.89 -12.02
C GLY A 350 9.51 -7.79 -11.88
N LEU A 351 9.29 -8.30 -10.68
CA LEU A 351 8.11 -9.08 -10.36
C LEU A 351 6.99 -8.13 -9.92
N TYR A 352 6.22 -7.65 -10.90
CA TYR A 352 5.08 -6.77 -10.67
C TYR A 352 3.81 -7.60 -10.42
N MET A 353 3.45 -7.75 -9.15
CA MET A 353 2.27 -8.48 -8.70
C MET A 353 1.47 -7.60 -7.75
N MET A 354 0.58 -6.78 -8.31
CA MET A 354 -0.26 -5.92 -7.48
C MET A 354 -1.37 -6.74 -6.80
N PRO A 355 -1.66 -6.46 -5.53
CA PRO A 355 -2.86 -6.96 -4.87
C PRO A 355 -4.12 -6.57 -5.65
N GLU A 356 -5.13 -7.43 -5.65
CA GLU A 356 -6.41 -7.15 -6.26
C GLU A 356 -7.33 -6.37 -5.33
N ILE A 357 -8.36 -5.72 -5.90
CA ILE A 357 -9.41 -5.10 -5.08
C ILE A 357 -10.13 -6.18 -4.28
N GLY A 358 -10.24 -5.99 -2.96
CA GLY A 358 -10.78 -6.95 -2.01
C GLY A 358 -9.74 -7.84 -1.33
N ASP A 359 -8.48 -7.82 -1.80
CA ASP A 359 -7.39 -8.52 -1.10
C ASP A 359 -7.08 -7.84 0.24
N HIS A 360 -6.70 -8.65 1.22
CA HIS A 360 -6.18 -8.15 2.50
C HIS A 360 -4.67 -8.02 2.42
N VAL A 361 -4.13 -6.92 2.91
CA VAL A 361 -2.70 -6.60 2.84
C VAL A 361 -2.16 -6.09 4.17
N GLU A 362 -0.85 -6.25 4.37
CA GLU A 362 -0.10 -5.70 5.50
C GLU A 362 0.49 -4.32 5.16
N LEU A 363 0.02 -3.27 5.83
CA LEU A 363 0.63 -1.95 5.88
C LEU A 363 1.69 -1.90 6.98
N TYR A 364 2.95 -1.77 6.59
CA TYR A 364 4.09 -1.80 7.50
C TYR A 364 4.70 -0.41 7.69
N PHE A 365 5.10 -0.10 8.93
CA PHE A 365 5.71 1.17 9.32
C PHE A 365 7.19 0.95 9.67
N PRO A 366 8.15 1.32 8.79
CA PRO A 366 9.57 1.11 9.04
C PRO A 366 10.19 2.14 9.98
N SER A 367 9.48 3.24 10.27
CA SER A 367 9.95 4.36 11.09
C SER A 367 8.80 4.98 11.88
N SER A 368 9.10 6.00 12.68
CA SER A 368 8.10 6.76 13.44
C SER A 368 7.29 7.76 12.58
N LEU A 369 7.51 7.79 11.26
CA LEU A 369 6.79 8.66 10.33
C LEU A 369 5.77 7.86 9.51
N GLU A 370 4.50 8.26 9.59
CA GLU A 370 3.41 7.60 8.85
C GLU A 370 3.60 7.66 7.33
N SER A 371 4.29 8.69 6.82
CA SER A 371 4.60 8.85 5.39
C SER A 371 5.56 7.79 4.84
N GLY A 372 6.27 7.06 5.71
CA GLY A 372 7.16 5.97 5.31
C GLY A 372 6.46 4.62 5.20
N ALA A 373 5.15 4.55 5.44
CA ALA A 373 4.41 3.30 5.43
C ALA A 373 4.25 2.74 4.01
N TYR A 374 4.35 1.41 3.88
CA TYR A 374 4.24 0.71 2.60
C TYR A 374 3.58 -0.65 2.75
N ILE A 375 3.05 -1.19 1.65
CA ILE A 375 2.47 -2.52 1.64
C ILE A 375 3.55 -3.57 1.46
N ARG A 376 3.63 -4.48 2.43
CA ARG A 376 4.67 -5.52 2.46
C ARG A 376 4.27 -6.79 1.73
N HIS A 377 3.05 -7.29 1.93
CA HIS A 377 2.51 -8.45 1.24
C HIS A 377 0.98 -8.55 1.38
N SER A 378 0.35 -9.32 0.48
CA SER A 378 -1.03 -9.77 0.63
C SER A 378 -1.11 -10.96 1.58
N ILE A 379 -2.21 -11.05 2.33
CA ILE A 379 -2.46 -12.09 3.32
C ILE A 379 -3.68 -12.88 2.89
N SER A 380 -3.55 -14.20 2.92
CA SER A 380 -4.68 -15.09 2.65
C SER A 380 -5.57 -15.16 3.89
N GLU A 381 -6.83 -14.70 3.77
CA GLU A 381 -7.87 -14.93 4.79
C GLU A 381 -8.42 -16.37 4.79
N GLY A 382 -7.67 -17.34 4.24
CA GLY A 382 -8.14 -18.72 4.09
C GLY A 382 -9.26 -18.91 3.05
N LYS A 383 -9.67 -17.85 2.34
CA LYS A 383 -10.70 -17.92 1.27
C LYS A 383 -10.19 -18.49 -0.05
N ARG A 384 -8.88 -18.53 -0.26
CA ARG A 384 -8.27 -19.30 -1.35
C ARG A 384 -7.79 -20.62 -0.79
N SER A 385 -8.74 -21.52 -0.48
CA SER A 385 -8.41 -22.94 -0.47
C SER A 385 -8.04 -23.28 -1.91
N ALA A 386 -6.75 -23.46 -2.18
CA ALA A 386 -6.42 -24.51 -3.12
C ALA A 386 -7.10 -25.75 -2.52
N ASN A 387 -8.17 -26.24 -3.15
CA ASN A 387 -8.91 -27.41 -2.70
C ASN A 387 -8.04 -28.69 -2.69
N GLU A 388 -6.73 -28.55 -2.98
CA GLU A 388 -5.74 -29.59 -3.21
C GLU A 388 -4.67 -29.67 -2.10
N GLY A 389 -4.85 -28.95 -0.98
CA GLY A 389 -3.93 -29.04 0.17
C GLY A 389 -2.61 -28.28 -0.01
N THR A 390 -1.63 -28.50 0.89
CA THR A 390 -0.36 -27.76 0.93
C THR A 390 0.70 -28.28 -0.05
N ASP A 391 0.48 -29.47 -0.62
CA ASP A 391 1.42 -30.12 -1.53
C ASP A 391 1.32 -29.57 -2.96
N HIS A 392 0.19 -28.93 -3.26
CA HIS A 392 -0.08 -28.28 -4.53
C HIS A 392 0.26 -26.79 -4.43
N LYS A 393 1.33 -26.38 -5.11
CA LYS A 393 1.77 -24.98 -5.22
C LYS A 393 1.20 -24.41 -6.50
N VAL A 394 0.49 -23.29 -6.41
CA VAL A 394 -0.11 -22.62 -7.57
C VAL A 394 0.32 -21.16 -7.59
N TRP A 395 0.76 -20.72 -8.76
CA TRP A 395 0.90 -19.30 -9.09
C TRP A 395 0.02 -18.99 -10.28
N GLY A 396 -0.96 -18.10 -10.11
CA GLY A 396 -1.92 -17.85 -11.19
C GLY A 396 -2.61 -16.51 -11.09
N HIS A 397 -3.13 -16.09 -12.23
CA HIS A 397 -4.01 -14.95 -12.39
C HIS A 397 -5.46 -15.38 -12.16
N PRO A 398 -6.30 -14.61 -11.45
CA PRO A 398 -7.69 -14.98 -11.17
C PRO A 398 -8.60 -15.13 -12.39
N ALA A 399 -8.18 -14.63 -13.55
CA ALA A 399 -8.81 -14.93 -14.84
C ALA A 399 -8.48 -16.33 -15.42
N GLY A 400 -7.72 -17.17 -14.70
CA GLY A 400 -7.56 -18.60 -14.99
C GLY A 400 -6.23 -19.03 -15.62
N SER A 401 -5.28 -18.11 -15.87
CA SER A 401 -3.93 -18.54 -16.28
C SER A 401 -3.09 -18.89 -15.06
N SER A 402 -2.41 -20.03 -15.05
CA SER A 402 -1.69 -20.49 -13.86
C SER A 402 -0.52 -21.43 -14.20
N ILE A 403 0.36 -21.56 -13.22
CA ILE A 403 1.42 -22.56 -13.14
C ILE A 403 1.16 -23.35 -11.85
N GLY A 404 0.99 -24.65 -11.97
CA GLY A 404 0.79 -25.59 -10.86
C GLY A 404 1.99 -26.50 -10.70
N MET A 405 2.31 -26.85 -9.45
CA MET A 405 3.35 -27.81 -9.10
C MET A 405 2.86 -28.69 -7.96
N SER A 406 2.86 -30.00 -8.17
CA SER A 406 2.65 -31.01 -7.14
C SER A 406 3.87 -31.96 -7.10
N PRO A 407 3.94 -32.91 -6.15
CA PRO A 407 4.95 -33.97 -6.19
C PRO A 407 4.89 -34.84 -7.46
N GLU A 408 3.74 -34.90 -8.13
CA GLU A 408 3.46 -35.81 -9.23
C GLU A 408 3.58 -35.13 -10.61
N GLU A 409 3.27 -33.82 -10.69
CA GLU A 409 3.23 -33.11 -11.97
C GLU A 409 3.55 -31.62 -11.88
N VAL A 410 3.94 -31.05 -13.02
CA VAL A 410 4.02 -29.61 -13.27
C VAL A 410 3.06 -29.25 -14.40
N THR A 411 2.20 -28.25 -14.16
CA THR A 411 1.16 -27.83 -15.10
C THR A 411 1.31 -26.35 -15.46
N LEU A 412 1.13 -26.03 -16.74
CA LEU A 412 0.95 -24.66 -17.22
C LEU A 412 -0.42 -24.57 -17.88
N GLN A 413 -1.23 -23.61 -17.46
CA GLN A 413 -2.59 -23.42 -17.95
C GLN A 413 -2.79 -21.97 -18.42
N ALA A 414 -3.40 -21.81 -19.59
CA ALA A 414 -3.84 -20.51 -20.09
C ALA A 414 -5.37 -20.50 -20.24
N GLY A 415 -6.06 -19.86 -19.30
CA GLY A 415 -7.52 -19.79 -19.26
C GLY A 415 -8.16 -21.18 -19.10
N SER A 416 -9.30 -21.43 -19.76
CA SER A 416 -10.07 -22.66 -19.56
C SER A 416 -9.76 -23.80 -20.53
N GLY A 417 -8.70 -23.73 -21.35
CA GLY A 417 -8.57 -24.69 -22.46
C GLY A 417 -7.16 -25.10 -22.92
N ILE A 418 -6.11 -24.32 -22.67
CA ILE A 418 -4.77 -24.71 -23.13
C ILE A 418 -3.95 -25.16 -21.92
N THR A 419 -3.43 -26.38 -21.98
CA THR A 419 -2.64 -26.96 -20.90
C THR A 419 -1.36 -27.63 -21.40
N ILE A 420 -0.30 -27.50 -20.59
CA ILE A 420 0.94 -28.26 -20.73
C ILE A 420 1.15 -29.00 -19.41
N THR A 421 1.22 -30.32 -19.46
CA THR A 421 1.43 -31.16 -18.27
C THR A 421 2.71 -31.97 -18.41
N LEU A 422 3.54 -31.94 -17.37
CA LEU A 422 4.78 -32.71 -17.27
C LEU A 422 4.68 -33.63 -16.05
N ASN A 423 4.79 -34.94 -16.25
CA ASN A 423 4.72 -35.96 -15.20
C ASN A 423 5.62 -37.16 -15.54
N GLU A 424 5.55 -38.23 -14.75
CA GLU A 424 6.33 -39.45 -14.99
C GLU A 424 6.00 -40.15 -16.32
N GLN A 425 4.80 -39.93 -16.87
CA GLN A 425 4.37 -40.51 -18.14
C GLN A 425 4.86 -39.72 -19.35
N GLY A 426 5.31 -38.48 -19.17
CA GLY A 426 5.93 -37.66 -20.21
C GLY A 426 5.43 -36.21 -20.24
N VAL A 427 5.36 -35.64 -21.44
CA VAL A 427 4.88 -34.28 -21.70
C VAL A 427 3.61 -34.35 -22.55
N LEU A 428 2.53 -33.74 -22.05
CA LEU A 428 1.25 -33.61 -22.75
C LEU A 428 1.01 -32.13 -23.09
N LEU A 429 0.72 -31.84 -24.36
CA LEU A 429 0.22 -30.55 -24.82
C LEU A 429 -1.22 -30.73 -25.29
N ASP A 430 -2.18 -30.10 -24.62
CA ASP A 430 -3.59 -30.16 -24.96
C ASP A 430 -4.15 -28.78 -25.30
N SER A 431 -4.94 -28.72 -26.37
CA SER A 431 -5.55 -27.49 -26.85
C SER A 431 -6.80 -27.78 -27.67
N PRO A 432 -7.93 -27.11 -27.40
CA PRO A 432 -9.10 -27.13 -28.27
C PRO A 432 -8.91 -26.29 -29.54
N GLY A 433 -7.80 -25.54 -29.63
CA GLY A 433 -7.50 -24.63 -30.74
C GLY A 433 -6.34 -25.11 -31.60
N HIS A 434 -5.77 -24.16 -32.35
CA HIS A 434 -4.63 -24.41 -33.23
C HIS A 434 -3.32 -24.49 -32.45
N LEU A 435 -2.58 -25.60 -32.62
CA LEU A 435 -1.22 -25.79 -32.10
C LEU A 435 -0.21 -25.70 -33.26
N SER A 436 0.77 -24.80 -33.17
CA SER A 436 1.82 -24.61 -34.18
C SER A 436 3.20 -24.59 -33.56
N ILE A 437 4.11 -25.39 -34.12
CA ILE A 437 5.52 -25.48 -33.74
C ILE A 437 6.36 -24.97 -34.91
N GLN A 438 7.12 -23.91 -34.69
CA GLN A 438 7.96 -23.27 -35.72
C GLN A 438 9.39 -23.09 -35.22
N GLY A 439 10.36 -23.31 -36.11
CA GLY A 439 11.78 -23.14 -35.83
C GLY A 439 12.56 -23.24 -37.14
N SER A 440 13.80 -22.75 -37.13
CA SER A 440 14.68 -22.86 -38.31
C SER A 440 14.99 -24.31 -38.66
N ASN A 441 15.16 -25.17 -37.65
CA ASN A 441 15.33 -26.61 -37.78
C ASN A 441 14.54 -27.31 -36.68
N ILE A 442 13.66 -28.26 -37.03
CA ILE A 442 12.92 -29.10 -36.08
C ILE A 442 13.35 -30.55 -36.28
N LEU A 443 13.84 -31.20 -35.22
CA LEU A 443 14.24 -32.61 -35.22
C LEU A 443 13.30 -33.41 -34.31
N LEU A 444 12.63 -34.41 -34.87
CA LEU A 444 11.81 -35.36 -34.12
C LEU A 444 12.51 -36.73 -34.12
N ALA A 445 12.97 -37.17 -32.96
CA ALA A 445 13.64 -38.45 -32.78
C ALA A 445 12.90 -39.30 -31.74
N ALA A 446 12.24 -40.37 -32.19
CA ALA A 446 11.50 -41.28 -31.32
C ALA A 446 11.63 -42.72 -31.83
N GLY A 447 11.39 -43.70 -30.95
CA GLY A 447 11.30 -45.11 -31.34
C GLY A 447 10.08 -45.38 -32.26
N LYS A 448 9.04 -44.55 -32.13
CA LYS A 448 7.84 -44.54 -32.96
C LYS A 448 7.27 -43.12 -33.01
N ILE A 449 6.81 -42.69 -34.18
CA ILE A 449 6.04 -41.46 -34.36
C ILE A 449 4.66 -41.88 -34.84
N GLU A 450 3.62 -41.46 -34.13
CA GLU A 450 2.22 -41.69 -34.49
C GLU A 450 1.56 -40.33 -34.77
N ALA A 451 0.87 -40.24 -35.90
CA ALA A 451 0.09 -39.06 -36.27
C ALA A 451 -1.29 -39.53 -36.73
N THR A 452 -2.33 -38.93 -36.15
CA THR A 452 -3.73 -39.24 -36.45
C THR A 452 -4.46 -37.93 -36.70
N ALA A 453 -5.10 -37.81 -37.85
CA ALA A 453 -5.94 -36.68 -38.19
C ALA A 453 -7.23 -37.19 -38.84
N PRO A 454 -8.40 -36.62 -38.50
CA PRO A 454 -9.67 -37.01 -39.11
C PRO A 454 -9.80 -36.51 -40.55
N GLU A 455 -9.15 -35.39 -40.89
CA GLU A 455 -9.22 -34.77 -42.22
C GLU A 455 -8.00 -35.12 -43.07
N ALA A 456 -6.81 -34.62 -42.71
CA ALA A 456 -5.60 -34.87 -43.48
C ALA A 456 -4.28 -34.70 -42.71
N ILE A 457 -3.20 -35.30 -43.21
CA ILE A 457 -1.81 -35.10 -42.78
C ILE A 457 -0.97 -34.65 -43.97
N TRP A 458 -0.33 -33.49 -43.88
CA TRP A 458 0.43 -32.86 -44.97
C TRP A 458 1.91 -32.73 -44.60
N LEU A 459 2.81 -33.26 -45.43
CA LEU A 459 4.26 -33.12 -45.30
C LEU A 459 4.80 -32.44 -46.57
N LEU A 460 5.21 -31.18 -46.46
CA LEU A 460 5.62 -30.35 -47.60
C LEU A 460 7.08 -29.92 -47.45
N GLY A 461 7.86 -29.94 -48.53
CA GLY A 461 9.24 -29.45 -48.49
C GLY A 461 9.95 -29.42 -49.84
N GLY A 462 10.72 -28.37 -50.12
CA GLY A 462 11.65 -28.30 -51.27
C GLY A 462 11.03 -28.54 -52.66
N GLY A 463 9.71 -28.33 -52.82
CA GLY A 463 8.96 -28.61 -54.05
C GLY A 463 8.32 -30.00 -54.13
N GLY A 464 8.53 -30.87 -53.14
CA GLY A 464 7.83 -32.14 -52.95
C GLY A 464 6.74 -32.09 -51.87
N SER A 465 5.83 -33.05 -51.91
CA SER A 465 4.74 -33.20 -50.94
C SER A 465 4.36 -34.66 -50.72
N PHE A 466 4.00 -35.01 -49.49
CA PHE A 466 3.32 -36.25 -49.13
C PHE A 466 2.06 -35.91 -48.34
N ILE A 467 0.89 -36.29 -48.86
CA ILE A 467 -0.42 -35.90 -48.32
C ILE A 467 -1.26 -37.17 -48.10
N LEU A 468 -1.85 -37.29 -46.92
CA LEU A 468 -2.79 -38.34 -46.54
C LEU A 468 -4.14 -37.70 -46.21
N ASP A 469 -5.15 -37.84 -47.06
CA ASP A 469 -6.47 -37.18 -46.94
C ASP A 469 -7.65 -38.12 -47.28
N GLY A 470 -7.43 -39.43 -47.12
CA GLY A 470 -8.30 -40.51 -47.59
C GLY A 470 -7.63 -41.34 -48.69
N GLU A 471 -6.72 -40.72 -49.45
CA GLU A 471 -5.78 -41.35 -50.36
C GLU A 471 -4.34 -40.96 -50.01
N ALA A 472 -3.36 -41.72 -50.51
CA ALA A 472 -1.94 -41.42 -50.30
C ALA A 472 -1.34 -40.75 -51.54
N ASN A 473 -1.22 -39.43 -51.50
CA ASN A 473 -0.78 -38.60 -52.60
C ASN A 473 0.69 -38.18 -52.42
N LEU A 474 1.55 -38.49 -53.39
CA LEU A 474 2.99 -38.20 -53.36
C LEU A 474 3.42 -37.42 -54.61
N ARG A 475 4.10 -36.28 -54.40
CA ARG A 475 4.74 -35.47 -55.44
C ARG A 475 6.22 -35.31 -55.12
N ALA A 476 7.08 -35.75 -56.02
CA ALA A 476 8.52 -35.54 -55.95
C ALA A 476 9.12 -35.37 -57.35
N GLY A 477 10.28 -34.72 -57.46
CA GLY A 477 10.98 -34.54 -58.75
C GLY A 477 11.49 -35.85 -59.36
N LEU A 478 11.76 -36.87 -58.53
CA LEU A 478 12.11 -38.22 -58.94
C LEU A 478 11.45 -39.20 -57.95
N LEU A 479 10.67 -40.14 -58.48
CA LEU A 479 10.04 -41.22 -57.71
C LEU A 479 10.69 -42.54 -58.11
N GLN A 480 11.38 -43.19 -57.18
CA GLN A 480 11.91 -44.54 -57.36
C GLN A 480 11.04 -45.50 -56.57
N GLN A 481 10.26 -46.32 -57.29
CA GLN A 481 9.41 -47.35 -56.71
C GLN A 481 10.00 -48.71 -57.03
N GLU A 482 10.49 -49.43 -56.02
CA GLU A 482 10.80 -50.85 -56.15
C GLU A 482 9.54 -51.65 -55.81
N GLY A 483 8.87 -52.16 -56.85
CA GLY A 483 7.79 -53.12 -56.66
C GLY A 483 8.34 -54.48 -56.29
N SER A 484 7.72 -55.15 -55.33
CA SER A 484 7.83 -56.61 -55.23
C SER A 484 7.12 -57.21 -56.46
N ASN A 485 7.79 -58.14 -57.15
CA ASN A 485 7.32 -58.78 -58.39
C ASN A 485 5.80 -59.00 -58.39
N LYS A 486 5.09 -58.34 -59.29
CA LYS A 486 3.70 -58.64 -59.61
C LYS A 486 3.67 -60.11 -60.06
N ALA A 487 2.91 -60.97 -59.36
CA ALA A 487 2.60 -62.29 -59.90
C ALA A 487 2.03 -62.12 -61.31
N PRO A 488 2.41 -62.96 -62.29
CA PRO A 488 2.03 -62.78 -63.68
C PRO A 488 0.51 -62.74 -63.79
N VAL A 489 -0.02 -61.59 -64.23
CA VAL A 489 -1.42 -61.46 -64.62
C VAL A 489 -1.55 -62.15 -65.96
N HIS A 490 -2.26 -63.29 -65.99
CA HIS A 490 -2.71 -63.88 -67.23
C HIS A 490 -3.77 -62.96 -67.84
N VAL A 491 -3.40 -62.23 -68.89
CA VAL A 491 -4.35 -61.56 -69.77
C VAL A 491 -4.82 -62.62 -70.76
N ALA A 492 -6.10 -62.98 -70.73
CA ALA A 492 -6.71 -63.71 -71.83
C ALA A 492 -6.84 -62.75 -73.02
N ASP A 493 -6.43 -63.18 -74.21
CA ASP A 493 -6.49 -62.39 -75.44
C ASP A 493 -7.92 -61.85 -75.63
N LEU A 494 -8.06 -60.52 -75.51
CA LEU A 494 -9.28 -59.83 -75.92
C LEU A 494 -9.33 -59.79 -77.45
N PRO A 495 -10.51 -60.01 -78.07
CA PRO A 495 -10.65 -59.92 -79.51
C PRO A 495 -10.29 -58.51 -80.01
N PRO A 496 -9.68 -58.38 -81.20
CA PRO A 496 -9.17 -57.11 -81.70
C PRO A 496 -10.31 -56.09 -81.84
N GLU A 497 -10.19 -54.97 -81.14
CA GLU A 497 -11.04 -53.81 -81.38
C GLU A 497 -10.70 -53.18 -82.75
N PRO A 498 -11.70 -52.85 -83.58
CA PRO A 498 -11.45 -52.19 -84.85
C PRO A 498 -10.94 -50.76 -84.61
N GLU A 499 -9.80 -50.43 -85.25
CA GLU A 499 -9.24 -49.08 -85.23
C GLU A 499 -10.27 -48.06 -85.77
N PRO A 500 -10.55 -46.96 -85.05
CA PRO A 500 -11.43 -45.93 -85.56
C PRO A 500 -10.81 -45.26 -86.81
N PRO A 501 -11.63 -44.88 -87.80
CA PRO A 501 -11.13 -44.28 -89.04
C PRO A 501 -10.38 -42.98 -88.76
N LEU A 502 -9.23 -42.83 -89.41
CA LEU A 502 -8.40 -41.63 -89.33
C LEU A 502 -9.20 -40.41 -89.81
N MET A 503 -9.32 -39.41 -88.95
CA MET A 503 -9.93 -38.13 -89.28
C MET A 503 -9.11 -37.42 -90.38
N PRO A 504 -9.75 -36.85 -91.42
CA PRO A 504 -9.06 -36.03 -92.40
C PRO A 504 -8.41 -34.80 -91.74
N ILE A 505 -7.20 -34.43 -92.17
CA ILE A 505 -6.39 -33.34 -91.58
C ILE A 505 -7.17 -32.01 -91.51
N GLU A 506 -8.05 -31.76 -92.48
CA GLU A 506 -8.88 -30.55 -92.53
C GLU A 506 -9.88 -30.45 -91.36
N GLU A 507 -10.42 -31.58 -90.88
CA GLU A 507 -11.31 -31.61 -89.71
C GLU A 507 -10.55 -31.49 -88.39
N TYR A 508 -9.30 -31.98 -88.35
CA TYR A 508 -8.41 -31.82 -87.20
C TYR A 508 -7.97 -30.36 -87.00
N GLU A 509 -7.59 -29.69 -88.10
CA GLU A 509 -7.20 -28.28 -88.08
C GLU A 509 -8.39 -27.36 -87.77
N ALA A 510 -9.59 -27.68 -88.26
CA ALA A 510 -10.81 -26.95 -87.90
C ALA A 510 -11.17 -27.11 -86.41
N ALA A 511 -11.01 -28.30 -85.83
CA ALA A 511 -11.23 -28.54 -84.41
C ALA A 511 -10.19 -27.84 -83.52
N GLN A 512 -8.93 -27.78 -83.95
CA GLN A 512 -7.88 -27.02 -83.24
C GLN A 512 -8.10 -25.50 -83.35
N ALA A 513 -8.52 -24.99 -84.50
CA ALA A 513 -8.84 -23.58 -84.67
C ALA A 513 -10.02 -23.15 -83.78
N ALA A 514 -11.08 -23.98 -83.69
CA ALA A 514 -12.21 -23.74 -82.80
C ALA A 514 -11.83 -23.80 -81.30
N ALA A 515 -10.91 -24.68 -80.91
CA ALA A 515 -10.40 -24.77 -79.54
C ALA A 515 -9.49 -23.57 -79.17
N ALA A 516 -8.73 -23.05 -80.12
CA ALA A 516 -7.89 -21.85 -79.93
C ALA A 516 -8.75 -20.58 -79.81
N GLU A 517 -9.84 -20.46 -80.58
CA GLU A 517 -10.81 -19.36 -80.43
C GLU A 517 -11.54 -19.40 -79.08
N ALA A 518 -11.90 -20.60 -78.59
CA ALA A 518 -12.52 -20.77 -77.27
C ALA A 518 -11.57 -20.41 -76.11
N ALA A 519 -10.27 -20.68 -76.24
CA ALA A 519 -9.26 -20.31 -75.24
C ALA A 519 -8.97 -18.80 -75.21
N ALA A 520 -9.08 -18.11 -76.35
CA ALA A 520 -8.89 -16.66 -76.46
C ALA A 520 -10.04 -15.84 -75.84
N LEU A 521 -11.22 -16.43 -75.67
CA LEU A 521 -12.40 -15.80 -75.04
C LEU A 521 -12.34 -15.76 -73.49
N THR A 522 -11.36 -16.41 -72.88
CA THR A 522 -11.08 -16.35 -71.43
C THR A 522 -9.92 -15.42 -71.11
N GLN A 523 -10.12 -14.10 -71.32
CA GLN A 523 -9.25 -13.09 -70.71
C GLN A 523 -9.66 -12.83 -69.25
N ALA A 524 -8.65 -12.83 -68.38
CA ALA A 524 -8.76 -12.53 -66.96
C ALA A 524 -9.33 -11.12 -66.73
N SER A 525 -10.39 -11.02 -65.92
CA SER A 525 -10.84 -9.75 -65.36
C SER A 525 -9.91 -9.38 -64.19
N THR A 526 -9.08 -8.36 -64.40
CA THR A 526 -8.26 -7.75 -63.35
C THR A 526 -9.11 -6.74 -62.56
N THR A 527 -9.48 -7.06 -61.32
CA THR A 527 -9.94 -6.06 -60.35
C THR A 527 -8.81 -5.69 -59.40
N ASN A 528 -8.50 -4.39 -59.34
CA ASN A 528 -7.52 -3.79 -58.44
C ASN A 528 -7.93 -3.91 -56.95
N PRO A 529 -6.97 -3.82 -56.00
CA PRO A 529 -7.13 -4.25 -54.62
C PRO A 529 -7.54 -3.11 -53.70
N LYS A 530 -8.74 -3.19 -53.09
CA LYS A 530 -9.07 -2.54 -51.81
C LYS A 530 -10.18 -3.33 -51.14
N ASP A 531 -9.78 -4.17 -50.18
CA ASP A 531 -10.44 -4.44 -48.90
C ASP A 531 -10.02 -5.82 -48.38
N GLY A 532 -9.59 -5.83 -47.12
CA GLY A 532 -8.87 -6.93 -46.49
C GLY A 532 -9.73 -8.16 -46.25
N SER A 533 -9.28 -9.29 -46.77
CA SER A 533 -9.58 -10.62 -46.24
C SER A 533 -8.45 -11.56 -46.64
N LEU A 534 -7.67 -12.01 -45.64
CA LEU A 534 -6.56 -12.95 -45.80
C LEU A 534 -7.08 -14.39 -45.85
N VAL A 535 -7.84 -14.71 -46.90
CA VAL A 535 -8.17 -16.08 -47.31
C VAL A 535 -8.12 -16.12 -48.84
N GLY A 536 -6.98 -16.54 -49.40
CA GLY A 536 -6.81 -16.54 -50.85
C GLY A 536 -5.41 -16.85 -51.33
N ALA A 537 -4.86 -17.98 -50.91
CA ALA A 537 -3.66 -18.57 -51.54
C ALA A 537 -3.80 -20.09 -51.70
N ALA A 538 -4.99 -20.54 -52.10
CA ALA A 538 -5.23 -21.90 -52.56
C ALA A 538 -5.93 -21.81 -53.92
N LEU A 539 -5.38 -22.53 -54.90
CA LEU A 539 -5.83 -22.75 -56.30
C LEU A 539 -5.01 -22.04 -57.37
N ALA A 540 -3.91 -22.68 -57.77
CA ALA A 540 -3.39 -22.58 -59.12
C ALA A 540 -2.49 -23.79 -59.48
N ILE A 541 -2.96 -25.03 -59.30
CA ILE A 541 -2.46 -26.19 -60.07
C ILE A 541 -3.66 -27.11 -60.33
N THR A 542 -4.58 -26.65 -61.17
CA THR A 542 -5.61 -27.52 -61.77
C THR A 542 -5.72 -27.18 -63.24
N ALA A 543 -4.64 -27.41 -63.97
CA ALA A 543 -4.64 -27.40 -65.42
C ALA A 543 -3.51 -28.30 -65.90
N MET A 544 -3.82 -29.59 -66.08
CA MET A 544 -3.27 -30.48 -67.11
C MET A 544 -3.70 -31.92 -66.80
N ILE A 545 -4.95 -32.24 -67.09
CA ILE A 545 -5.34 -33.58 -67.53
C ILE A 545 -6.13 -33.36 -68.82
N PRO A 546 -5.58 -33.67 -70.01
CA PRO A 546 -6.40 -33.74 -71.20
C PRO A 546 -7.35 -34.93 -71.03
N ILE A 547 -8.62 -34.65 -70.80
CA ILE A 547 -9.69 -35.64 -70.97
C ILE A 547 -9.81 -35.85 -72.49
N MET A 548 -9.25 -36.95 -73.00
CA MET A 548 -9.64 -37.44 -74.32
C MET A 548 -11.08 -37.91 -74.25
N GLY A 549 -11.95 -37.25 -75.03
CA GLY A 549 -13.37 -37.57 -75.11
C GLY A 549 -13.63 -38.91 -75.79
N ALA A 550 -14.50 -39.71 -75.17
CA ALA A 550 -15.26 -40.74 -75.86
C ALA A 550 -16.38 -40.07 -76.67
N LEU A 551 -16.42 -40.33 -77.98
CA LEU A 551 -17.54 -39.97 -78.85
C LEU A 551 -18.64 -41.05 -78.77
N GLY A 552 -19.82 -40.65 -78.30
CA GLY A 552 -21.10 -41.08 -78.87
C GLY A 552 -21.83 -42.27 -78.25
N GLY A 553 -22.87 -41.98 -77.45
CA GLY A 553 -23.96 -42.91 -77.13
C GLY A 553 -25.00 -42.27 -76.20
N ILE A 554 -26.19 -41.99 -76.71
CA ILE A 554 -27.23 -41.12 -76.15
C ILE A 554 -28.12 -41.82 -75.09
N ALA A 555 -28.62 -41.04 -74.12
CA ALA A 555 -29.69 -41.28 -73.12
C ALA A 555 -29.20 -41.94 -71.80
N ALA A 556 -29.50 -41.49 -70.58
CA ALA A 556 -30.61 -40.69 -70.07
C ALA A 556 -30.31 -40.17 -68.63
N GLN A 557 -30.89 -39.01 -68.31
CA GLN A 557 -31.43 -38.59 -66.99
C GLN A 557 -30.50 -38.28 -65.79
N THR A 558 -30.41 -36.97 -65.50
CA THR A 558 -30.73 -36.30 -64.21
C THR A 558 -30.58 -37.08 -62.90
N ALA A 559 -29.74 -36.59 -61.98
CA ALA A 559 -30.14 -36.29 -60.60
C ALA A 559 -29.01 -35.59 -59.82
N VAL A 560 -29.30 -34.36 -59.40
CA VAL A 560 -28.68 -33.69 -58.24
C VAL A 560 -29.18 -34.42 -56.99
N GLY A 561 -28.29 -34.77 -56.05
CA GLY A 561 -28.70 -35.41 -54.81
C GLY A 561 -27.59 -35.50 -53.76
N ALA A 562 -27.71 -34.68 -52.72
CA ALA A 562 -26.98 -34.76 -51.46
C ALA A 562 -27.27 -36.06 -50.70
N GLY A 563 -26.36 -36.50 -49.83
CA GLY A 563 -26.66 -37.61 -48.91
C GLY A 563 -25.51 -38.09 -48.03
N ILE A 564 -25.56 -37.70 -46.76
CA ILE A 564 -24.81 -38.16 -45.59
C ILE A 564 -25.17 -39.64 -45.25
N ALA A 565 -24.20 -40.44 -44.79
CA ALA A 565 -24.27 -41.50 -43.75
C ALA A 565 -23.18 -42.58 -44.00
N ALA A 566 -22.16 -42.81 -43.16
CA ALA A 566 -22.11 -43.31 -41.78
C ALA A 566 -21.98 -44.86 -41.65
N VAL A 567 -21.07 -45.26 -40.75
CA VAL A 567 -21.03 -46.46 -39.88
C VAL A 567 -20.17 -47.70 -40.29
N ALA A 568 -19.10 -47.88 -39.49
CA ALA A 568 -18.52 -49.10 -38.86
C ALA A 568 -18.10 -50.33 -39.72
N THR A 569 -17.08 -51.13 -39.41
CA THR A 569 -16.89 -51.88 -38.14
C THR A 569 -15.56 -52.67 -38.19
N GLY A 570 -14.81 -52.69 -37.06
CA GLY A 570 -14.00 -53.81 -36.51
C GLY A 570 -12.83 -54.42 -37.30
N LEU A 571 -11.84 -55.12 -36.73
CA LEU A 571 -11.30 -55.36 -35.38
C LEU A 571 -10.18 -56.44 -35.55
N ILE A 572 -9.12 -56.36 -34.74
CA ILE A 572 -8.32 -57.48 -34.13
C ILE A 572 -7.06 -58.05 -34.85
N ALA A 573 -5.96 -57.91 -34.07
CA ALA A 573 -4.77 -58.76 -33.86
C ALA A 573 -3.77 -58.97 -35.02
N SER A 574 -2.44 -59.03 -34.82
CA SER A 574 -1.68 -59.65 -33.73
C SER A 574 -0.21 -59.22 -33.70
N VAL A 575 0.34 -59.06 -32.49
CA VAL A 575 1.76 -59.03 -32.05
C VAL A 575 2.39 -60.42 -32.34
N PRO A 576 3.71 -60.65 -32.67
CA PRO A 576 4.83 -60.32 -31.76
C PRO A 576 6.30 -60.18 -32.25
N LYS A 577 7.12 -59.59 -31.34
CA LYS A 577 8.49 -59.97 -30.86
C LYS A 577 9.81 -59.54 -31.58
N ILE A 578 10.48 -58.57 -30.93
CA ILE A 578 11.82 -58.61 -30.26
C ILE A 578 13.03 -59.23 -30.97
N GLY A 579 14.12 -58.44 -31.13
CA GLY A 579 15.48 -58.92 -31.39
C GLY A 579 16.58 -57.85 -31.60
N SER A 580 17.15 -57.36 -30.49
CA SER A 580 18.54 -56.89 -30.24
C SER A 580 19.35 -55.96 -31.21
N PHE A 581 19.62 -54.76 -30.66
CA PHE A 581 20.88 -54.00 -30.52
C PHE A 581 21.69 -53.39 -31.70
N LYS A 582 21.83 -52.06 -31.59
CA LYS A 582 22.79 -51.12 -32.23
C LYS A 582 24.22 -51.26 -31.68
N PRO A 583 25.20 -50.55 -32.28
CA PRO A 583 25.82 -49.46 -31.53
C PRO A 583 26.04 -48.18 -32.37
N SER A 584 25.42 -47.06 -31.97
CA SER A 584 25.78 -45.71 -32.45
C SER A 584 25.41 -44.56 -31.50
N GLY A 585 24.99 -44.84 -30.25
CA GLY A 585 24.55 -43.82 -29.29
C GLY A 585 25.64 -43.22 -28.38
N LEU A 586 26.80 -43.87 -28.24
CA LEU A 586 27.84 -43.42 -27.30
C LEU A 586 28.64 -42.21 -27.83
N ASN A 587 28.90 -42.14 -29.15
CA ASN A 587 29.66 -41.02 -29.73
C ASN A 587 28.90 -39.68 -29.78
N LEU A 588 27.56 -39.70 -29.64
CA LEU A 588 26.75 -38.49 -29.64
C LEU A 588 26.67 -37.87 -28.24
N LEU A 589 26.65 -38.71 -27.20
CA LEU A 589 26.56 -38.31 -25.80
C LEU A 589 27.88 -37.71 -25.29
N GLU A 590 29.01 -38.23 -25.78
CA GLU A 590 30.35 -37.71 -25.49
C GLU A 590 30.58 -36.32 -26.10
N ARG A 591 30.04 -36.07 -27.31
CA ARG A 591 30.10 -34.74 -27.97
C ARG A 591 29.22 -33.69 -27.29
N LEU A 592 28.08 -34.08 -26.73
CA LEU A 592 27.15 -33.18 -26.03
C LEU A 592 27.67 -32.81 -24.63
N MET A 593 28.28 -33.76 -23.92
CA MET A 593 28.89 -33.52 -22.60
C MET A 593 30.13 -32.63 -22.69
N ASN A 594 30.98 -32.82 -23.71
CA ASN A 594 32.16 -31.98 -23.91
C ASN A 594 31.80 -30.53 -24.31
N GLY A 595 30.74 -30.34 -25.10
CA GLY A 595 30.23 -29.00 -25.44
C GLY A 595 29.63 -28.25 -24.25
N PHE A 596 29.05 -28.96 -23.28
CA PHE A 596 28.53 -28.34 -22.05
C PHE A 596 29.65 -27.94 -21.08
N ALA A 597 30.71 -28.75 -20.99
CA ALA A 597 31.89 -28.45 -20.18
C ALA A 597 32.68 -27.24 -20.72
N GLU A 598 32.84 -27.13 -22.04
CA GLU A 598 33.51 -25.97 -22.67
C GLU A 598 32.74 -24.67 -22.46
N MET A 599 31.40 -24.71 -22.50
CA MET A 599 30.55 -23.54 -22.26
C MET A 599 30.63 -23.05 -20.80
N GLN A 600 30.64 -23.98 -19.85
CA GLN A 600 30.75 -23.68 -18.43
C GLN A 600 32.15 -23.15 -18.06
N GLN A 601 33.19 -23.59 -18.77
CA GLN A 601 34.55 -23.08 -18.62
C GLN A 601 34.70 -21.67 -19.21
N GLN A 602 34.09 -21.38 -20.37
CA GLN A 602 34.03 -20.02 -20.93
C GLN A 602 33.26 -19.05 -20.03
N GLU A 603 32.16 -19.49 -19.42
CA GLU A 603 31.38 -18.64 -18.49
C GLU A 603 32.18 -18.35 -17.20
N ASN A 604 32.92 -19.33 -16.69
CA ASN A 604 33.79 -19.13 -15.53
C ASN A 604 35.01 -18.24 -15.84
N GLU A 605 35.65 -18.39 -17.01
CA GLU A 605 36.72 -17.51 -17.45
C GLU A 605 36.24 -16.06 -17.66
N ALA A 606 35.02 -15.88 -18.18
CA ALA A 606 34.39 -14.55 -18.31
C ALA A 606 34.07 -13.93 -16.93
N LYS A 607 33.62 -14.74 -15.96
CA LYS A 607 33.40 -14.30 -14.56
C LYS A 607 34.71 -13.91 -13.87
N TRP A 608 35.78 -14.68 -14.06
CA TRP A 608 37.11 -14.36 -13.51
C TRP A 608 37.74 -13.13 -14.18
N ALA A 609 37.54 -12.93 -15.49
CA ALA A 609 37.96 -11.73 -16.20
C ALA A 609 37.19 -10.47 -15.75
N MET A 610 35.90 -10.59 -15.43
CA MET A 610 35.11 -9.49 -14.84
C MET A 610 35.52 -9.19 -13.39
N LEU A 611 35.76 -10.22 -12.56
CA LEU A 611 36.28 -10.07 -11.20
C LEU A 611 37.66 -9.41 -11.17
N GLY A 612 38.56 -9.79 -12.10
CA GLY A 612 39.87 -9.17 -12.25
C GLY A 612 39.77 -7.68 -12.62
N LYS A 613 38.84 -7.31 -13.50
CA LYS A 613 38.58 -5.91 -13.89
C LYS A 613 37.96 -5.09 -12.75
N MET A 614 37.03 -5.67 -11.97
CA MET A 614 36.46 -5.02 -10.78
C MET A 614 37.49 -4.84 -9.66
N LEU A 615 38.37 -5.82 -9.42
CA LEU A 615 39.45 -5.72 -8.43
C LEU A 615 40.53 -4.69 -8.84
N THR A 616 40.78 -4.51 -10.14
CA THR A 616 41.71 -3.49 -10.64
C THR A 616 41.12 -2.08 -10.53
N ALA A 617 39.82 -1.91 -10.83
CA ALA A 617 39.11 -0.64 -10.64
C ALA A 617 38.94 -0.25 -9.15
N ALA A 618 38.72 -1.21 -8.26
CA ALA A 618 38.66 -0.98 -6.81
C ALA A 618 40.02 -0.58 -6.20
N LYS A 619 41.13 -0.96 -6.84
CA LYS A 619 42.50 -0.60 -6.42
C LYS A 619 42.90 0.81 -6.87
N GLU A 620 42.34 1.29 -7.98
CA GLU A 620 42.49 2.68 -8.43
C GLU A 620 41.61 3.66 -7.62
N LEU A 621 40.46 3.20 -7.10
CA LEU A 621 39.57 4.01 -6.24
C LEU A 621 40.04 4.15 -4.78
N THR A 622 41.00 3.34 -4.32
CA THR A 622 41.49 3.35 -2.92
C THR A 622 42.76 4.19 -2.72
N THR A 623 43.27 4.87 -3.75
CA THR A 623 44.52 5.66 -3.67
C THR A 623 44.38 7.18 -3.96
N ALA A 624 43.17 7.74 -3.98
CA ALA A 624 42.94 9.20 -4.02
C ALA A 624 41.68 9.53 -3.18
N THR A 625 41.58 10.50 -2.28
CA THR A 625 42.38 11.68 -1.91
C THR A 625 41.96 12.09 -0.48
N SER A 626 42.92 12.55 0.33
CA SER A 626 42.74 13.10 1.68
C SER A 626 42.04 14.48 1.65
N PRO A 627 41.13 14.81 2.60
CA PRO A 627 40.55 16.14 2.70
C PRO A 627 41.40 17.02 3.63
N LEU A 628 42.48 17.58 3.09
CA LEU A 628 43.13 18.79 3.56
C LEU A 628 43.35 19.65 2.31
N ASP A 629 42.30 20.40 1.96
CA ASP A 629 42.30 21.66 1.21
C ASP A 629 40.94 21.84 0.52
N LEU A 630 40.00 22.47 1.24
CA LEU A 630 39.10 23.55 0.79
C LEU A 630 38.06 23.89 1.87
#